data_AF-A0A949ILP4-F1
#
_entry.id   AF-A0A949ILP4-F1
#
_cell.length_a   1.000
_cell.length_b   1.000
_cell.length_c   1.000
_cell.angle_alpha   90.00
_cell.angle_beta   90.00
_cell.angle_gamma   90.00
#
_symmetry.space_group_name_H-M   'P 1'
#
loop_
_entity.id
_entity.type
_entity.pdbx_description
1 polymer ?
#
loop_
_entity_poly.entity_id
_entity_poly.type
_entity_poly.pdbx_seq_one_letter_code
_entity_poly.pdbx_strand_id
1 'polypeptide(L)'
;MDKLTIDLQLIRKSVLRSQLLALEAQAQAIYYLTTEHQDGIDLGNNPLIYMVVQQVKDLASTAKLIVDEAKTSDPETMAERLQGLQTLAAATVQRAEEIVRSNRLDADKRLQKSVEENLQPGEAISELPELPTDSKHLQAGADIACHRAQIDQHDTFKLQVRAICDLALELTFTAAAEAGHKYPSDKGYWQVG
;
A
#
# COMPACT_ATOMS: atom_id res chain seq x y z
N MET A 1 5.05 16.62 41.52
CA MET A 1 4.49 16.46 40.16
C MET A 1 5.34 15.43 39.46
N ASP A 2 4.91 14.17 39.48
CA ASP A 2 5.58 13.13 38.71
C ASP A 2 5.45 13.49 37.23
N LYS A 3 6.58 13.62 36.54
CA LYS A 3 6.59 13.76 35.08
C LYS A 3 5.85 12.55 34.53
N LEU A 4 4.77 12.78 33.78
CA LEU A 4 4.17 11.74 32.95
C LEU A 4 5.27 11.25 32.00
N THR A 5 5.83 10.07 32.28
CA THR A 5 6.75 9.43 31.36
C THR A 5 5.91 8.91 30.21
N ILE A 6 5.81 9.71 29.15
CA ILE A 6 5.12 9.31 27.92
C ILE A 6 5.93 8.18 27.30
N ASP A 7 5.31 7.01 27.18
CA ASP A 7 5.90 5.90 26.45
C ASP A 7 5.74 6.14 24.94
N LEU A 8 6.84 6.57 24.30
CA LEU A 8 6.89 6.82 22.87
C LEU A 8 6.59 5.56 22.05
N GLN A 9 6.85 4.35 22.58
CA GLN A 9 6.53 3.10 21.90
C GLN A 9 5.03 2.86 21.83
N LEU A 10 4.27 3.24 22.86
CA LEU A 10 2.80 3.16 22.82
C LEU A 10 2.22 4.10 21.76
N ILE A 11 2.77 5.31 21.62
CA ILE A 11 2.36 6.27 20.58
C ILE A 11 2.63 5.69 19.19
N ARG A 12 3.86 5.19 18.94
CA ARG A 12 4.25 4.61 17.65
C ARG A 12 3.37 3.41 17.28
N LYS A 13 3.09 2.50 18.23
CA LYS A 13 2.15 1.37 18.03
C LYS A 13 0.73 1.84 17.69
N SER A 14 0.26 2.94 18.31
CA SER A 14 -1.04 3.52 18.01
C SER A 14 -1.08 4.09 16.59
N VAL A 15 -0.05 4.81 16.15
CA VAL A 15 0.04 5.33 14.77
C VAL A 15 0.01 4.18 13.76
N LEU A 16 0.78 3.11 13.99
CA LEU A 16 0.78 1.92 13.14
C LEU A 16 -0.62 1.29 13.03
N ARG A 17 -1.36 1.21 14.14
CA ARG A 17 -2.74 0.73 14.15
C ARG A 17 -3.68 1.61 13.31
N SER A 18 -3.57 2.93 13.44
CA SER A 18 -4.39 3.87 12.64
C SER A 18 -4.10 3.75 11.15
N GLN A 19 -2.84 3.57 10.76
CA GLN A 19 -2.46 3.38 9.36
C GLN A 19 -3.02 2.05 8.79
N LEU A 20 -3.04 0.97 9.57
CA LEU A 20 -3.68 -0.28 9.15
C LEU A 20 -5.17 -0.13 8.87
N LEU A 21 -5.89 0.63 9.71
CA LEU A 21 -7.32 0.91 9.48
C LEU A 21 -7.54 1.72 8.20
N ALA A 22 -6.67 2.70 7.94
CA ALA A 22 -6.71 3.47 6.70
C ALA A 22 -6.45 2.59 5.46
N LEU A 23 -5.50 1.66 5.55
CA LEU A 23 -5.21 0.70 4.47
C LEU A 23 -6.38 -0.24 4.18
N GLU A 24 -7.07 -0.73 5.21
CA GLU A 24 -8.28 -1.55 5.04
C GLU A 24 -9.38 -0.78 4.32
N ALA A 25 -9.62 0.47 4.73
CA ALA A 25 -10.59 1.34 4.07
C ALA A 25 -10.21 1.61 2.61
N GLN A 26 -8.91 1.80 2.32
CA GLN A 26 -8.40 1.98 0.97
C GLN A 26 -8.61 0.74 0.10
N ALA A 27 -8.35 -0.46 0.63
CA ALA A 27 -8.62 -1.71 -0.07
C ALA A 27 -10.12 -1.89 -0.36
N GLN A 28 -10.97 -1.49 0.60
CA GLN A 28 -12.42 -1.51 0.41
C GLN A 28 -12.89 -0.51 -0.65
N ALA A 29 -12.29 0.67 -0.73
CA ALA A 29 -12.57 1.64 -1.79
C ALA A 29 -12.21 1.10 -3.18
N ILE A 30 -11.04 0.45 -3.30
CA ILE A 30 -10.63 -0.23 -4.54
C ILE A 30 -11.59 -1.36 -4.90
N TYR A 31 -12.05 -2.14 -3.91
CA TYR A 31 -13.02 -3.21 -4.11
C TYR A 31 -14.27 -2.67 -4.79
N TYR A 32 -14.92 -1.66 -4.19
CA TYR A 32 -16.19 -1.14 -4.70
C TYR A 32 -16.05 -0.45 -6.06
N LEU A 33 -14.97 0.30 -6.27
CA LEU A 33 -14.70 0.93 -7.55
C LEU A 33 -14.48 -0.12 -8.66
N THR A 34 -13.77 -1.21 -8.35
CA THR A 34 -13.56 -2.30 -9.31
C THR A 34 -14.87 -3.03 -9.63
N THR A 35 -15.73 -3.28 -8.63
CA THR A 35 -17.05 -3.90 -8.82
C THR A 35 -17.95 -3.05 -9.71
N GLU A 36 -17.97 -1.73 -9.51
CA GLU A 36 -18.70 -0.81 -10.39
C GLU A 36 -18.20 -0.93 -11.84
N HIS A 37 -16.88 -0.89 -12.04
CA HIS A 37 -16.28 -0.90 -13.38
C HIS A 37 -16.42 -2.25 -14.13
N GLN A 38 -16.96 -3.27 -13.46
CA GLN A 38 -17.17 -4.61 -14.03
C GLN A 38 -18.66 -5.00 -14.03
N ASP A 39 -19.57 -4.01 -13.97
CA ASP A 39 -21.02 -4.22 -13.94
C ASP A 39 -21.46 -5.21 -12.86
N GLY A 40 -20.79 -5.20 -11.71
CA GLY A 40 -21.07 -6.11 -10.59
C GLY A 40 -20.48 -7.50 -10.72
N ILE A 41 -19.72 -7.80 -11.78
CA ILE A 41 -19.01 -9.07 -11.94
C ILE A 41 -17.65 -8.98 -11.24
N ASP A 42 -17.46 -9.69 -10.13
CA ASP A 42 -16.15 -9.80 -9.47
C ASP A 42 -15.24 -10.75 -10.27
N LEU A 43 -14.32 -10.20 -11.06
CA LEU A 43 -13.39 -10.99 -11.89
C LEU A 43 -12.10 -11.43 -11.15
N GLY A 44 -12.05 -11.34 -9.82
CA GLY A 44 -11.00 -12.02 -9.05
C GLY A 44 -9.65 -11.31 -8.95
N ASN A 45 -9.57 -10.00 -9.25
CA ASN A 45 -8.39 -9.17 -8.93
C ASN A 45 -8.40 -8.64 -7.47
N ASN A 46 -9.56 -8.68 -6.82
CA ASN A 46 -9.73 -8.28 -5.42
C ASN A 46 -8.94 -9.10 -4.38
N PRO A 47 -8.88 -10.45 -4.49
CA PRO A 47 -8.13 -11.28 -3.56
C PRO A 47 -6.67 -10.84 -3.40
N LEU A 48 -6.02 -10.34 -4.45
CA LEU A 48 -4.61 -9.96 -4.41
C LEU A 48 -4.36 -8.69 -3.56
N ILE A 49 -5.25 -7.68 -3.65
CA ILE A 49 -5.17 -6.48 -2.82
C ILE A 49 -5.37 -6.86 -1.34
N TYR A 50 -6.39 -7.66 -1.03
CA TYR A 50 -6.61 -8.13 0.34
C TYR A 50 -5.51 -9.07 0.85
N MET A 51 -4.85 -9.84 -0.02
CA MET A 51 -3.66 -10.60 0.34
C MET A 51 -2.53 -9.68 0.78
N VAL A 52 -2.27 -8.58 0.06
CA VAL A 52 -1.28 -7.58 0.48
C VAL A 52 -1.67 -6.94 1.81
N VAL A 53 -2.95 -6.57 1.99
CA VAL A 53 -3.44 -6.05 3.28
C VAL A 53 -3.15 -7.03 4.41
N GLN A 54 -3.41 -8.33 4.20
CA GLN A 54 -3.12 -9.35 5.22
C GLN A 54 -1.62 -9.44 5.51
N GLN A 55 -0.76 -9.41 4.49
CA GLN A 55 0.69 -9.40 4.69
C GLN A 55 1.17 -8.19 5.49
N VAL A 56 0.59 -7.01 5.24
CA VAL A 56 0.89 -5.79 6.00
C VAL A 56 0.44 -5.93 7.46
N LYS A 57 -0.71 -6.57 7.73
CA LYS A 57 -1.17 -6.87 9.10
C LYS A 57 -0.24 -7.84 9.82
N ASP A 58 0.22 -8.88 9.14
CA ASP A 58 1.13 -9.89 9.69
C ASP A 58 2.49 -9.26 10.00
N LEU A 59 2.98 -8.39 9.12
CA LEU A 59 4.19 -7.60 9.31
C LEU A 59 4.06 -6.66 10.52
N ALA A 60 2.96 -5.93 10.63
CA ALA A 60 2.72 -5.03 11.76
C ALA A 60 2.57 -5.79 13.09
N SER A 61 2.06 -7.02 13.06
CA SER A 61 1.96 -7.90 14.23
C SER A 61 3.34 -8.39 14.65
N THR A 62 4.15 -8.82 13.68
CA THR A 62 5.56 -9.19 13.90
C THR A 62 6.37 -8.03 14.48
N ALA A 63 6.17 -6.81 13.96
CA ALA A 63 6.83 -5.61 14.47
C ALA A 63 6.48 -5.35 15.94
N LYS A 64 5.20 -5.50 16.33
CA LYS A 64 4.79 -5.35 17.74
C LYS A 64 5.47 -6.37 18.65
N LEU A 65 5.55 -7.63 18.23
CA LEU A 65 6.23 -8.69 18.99
C LEU A 65 7.71 -8.36 19.18
N ILE A 66 8.40 -7.91 18.13
CA ILE A 66 9.81 -7.49 18.23
C ILE A 66 9.99 -6.36 19.26
N VAL A 67 9.09 -5.36 19.26
CA VAL A 67 9.12 -4.27 20.25
C VAL A 67 8.92 -4.79 21.67
N ASP A 68 7.95 -5.69 21.87
CA ASP A 68 7.61 -6.23 23.18
C ASP A 68 8.76 -7.08 23.77
N GLU A 69 9.51 -7.77 22.91
CA GLU A 69 10.60 -8.66 23.30
C GLU A 69 11.98 -7.97 23.28
N ALA A 70 12.06 -6.70 22.84
CA ALA A 70 13.31 -5.98 22.62
C ALA A 70 14.28 -6.00 23.82
N LYS A 71 13.75 -5.90 25.04
CA LYS A 71 14.56 -5.86 26.27
C LYS A 71 14.99 -7.24 26.78
N THR A 72 14.36 -8.31 26.30
CA THR A 72 14.55 -9.68 26.80
C THR A 72 15.27 -10.58 25.80
N SER A 73 15.25 -10.25 24.51
CA SER A 73 16.00 -10.97 23.48
C SER A 73 17.50 -10.74 23.60
N ASP A 74 18.28 -11.74 23.25
CA ASP A 74 19.72 -11.60 23.04
C ASP A 74 20.02 -10.87 21.70
N PRO A 75 21.26 -10.35 21.51
CA PRO A 75 21.60 -9.57 20.33
C PRO A 75 21.51 -10.33 18.99
N GLU A 76 21.81 -11.63 18.97
CA GLU A 76 21.80 -12.44 17.74
C GLU A 76 20.36 -12.65 17.27
N THR A 77 19.49 -13.10 18.18
CA THR A 77 18.05 -13.24 17.93
C THR A 77 17.42 -11.92 17.49
N MET A 78 17.80 -10.80 18.11
CA MET A 78 17.29 -9.48 17.73
C MET A 78 17.71 -9.08 16.31
N ALA A 79 18.99 -9.30 15.96
CA ALA A 79 19.49 -9.00 14.63
C ALA A 79 18.78 -9.82 13.55
N GLU A 80 18.60 -11.14 13.76
CA GLU A 80 17.88 -12.01 12.84
C GLU A 80 16.44 -11.57 12.62
N ARG A 81 15.73 -11.18 13.69
CA ARG A 81 14.35 -10.71 13.60
C ARG A 81 14.21 -9.40 12.84
N LEU A 82 15.12 -8.45 13.07
CA LEU A 82 15.14 -7.18 12.35
C LEU A 82 15.42 -7.40 10.86
N GLN A 83 16.38 -8.25 10.52
CA GLN A 83 16.70 -8.61 9.14
C GLN A 83 15.54 -9.34 8.46
N GLY A 84 14.90 -10.27 9.18
CA GLY A 84 13.69 -10.95 8.72
C GLY A 84 12.57 -9.97 8.43
N LEU A 85 12.27 -9.06 9.36
CA LEU A 85 11.24 -8.03 9.16
C LEU A 85 11.55 -7.12 7.97
N GLN A 86 12.81 -6.74 7.78
CA GLN A 86 13.25 -5.92 6.64
C GLN A 86 13.03 -6.64 5.30
N THR A 87 13.35 -7.93 5.25
CA THR A 87 13.10 -8.78 4.07
C THR A 87 11.61 -8.89 3.78
N LEU A 88 10.79 -9.15 4.80
CA LEU A 88 9.34 -9.19 4.65
C LEU A 88 8.78 -7.85 4.16
N ALA A 89 9.23 -6.73 4.74
CA ALA A 89 8.80 -5.39 4.36
C ALA A 89 9.05 -5.12 2.88
N ALA A 90 10.25 -5.41 2.39
CA ALA A 90 10.59 -5.20 0.99
C ALA A 90 9.77 -6.09 0.05
N ALA A 91 9.60 -7.37 0.39
CA ALA A 91 8.79 -8.29 -0.40
C ALA A 91 7.30 -7.86 -0.45
N THR A 92 6.75 -7.38 0.66
CA THR A 92 5.37 -6.85 0.71
C THR A 92 5.22 -5.61 -0.16
N VAL A 93 6.18 -4.68 -0.10
CA VAL A 93 6.18 -3.49 -0.95
C VAL A 93 6.24 -3.88 -2.42
N GLN A 94 7.22 -4.70 -2.82
CA GLN A 94 7.39 -5.15 -4.20
C GLN A 94 6.10 -5.78 -4.75
N ARG A 95 5.48 -6.68 -3.98
CA ARG A 95 4.23 -7.32 -4.39
C ARG A 95 3.09 -6.29 -4.58
N ALA A 96 2.99 -5.30 -3.70
CA ALA A 96 2.00 -4.24 -3.86
C ALA A 96 2.24 -3.44 -5.16
N GLU A 97 3.51 -3.15 -5.49
CA GLU A 97 3.84 -2.46 -6.75
C GLU A 97 3.50 -3.30 -7.98
N GLU A 98 3.75 -4.60 -7.94
CA GLU A 98 3.44 -5.54 -9.03
C GLU A 98 1.93 -5.64 -9.28
N ILE A 99 1.13 -5.79 -8.21
CA ILE A 99 -0.33 -5.84 -8.31
C ILE A 99 -0.88 -4.53 -8.85
N VAL A 100 -0.41 -3.39 -8.33
CA VAL A 100 -0.84 -2.07 -8.81
C VAL A 100 -0.46 -1.89 -10.28
N ARG A 101 0.73 -2.32 -10.70
CA ARG A 101 1.14 -2.27 -12.11
C ARG A 101 0.21 -3.10 -13.00
N SER A 102 -0.14 -4.32 -12.57
CA SER A 102 -1.08 -5.17 -13.32
C SER A 102 -2.47 -4.53 -13.43
N ASN A 103 -3.02 -4.03 -12.33
CA ASN A 103 -4.34 -3.41 -12.30
C ASN A 103 -4.40 -2.14 -13.17
N ARG A 104 -3.29 -1.39 -13.24
CA ARG A 104 -3.14 -0.23 -14.13
C ARG A 104 -3.21 -0.64 -15.60
N LEU A 105 -2.47 -1.66 -15.99
CA LEU A 105 -2.50 -2.16 -17.38
C LEU A 105 -3.91 -2.58 -17.79
N ASP A 106 -4.67 -3.20 -16.88
CA ASP A 106 -6.06 -3.57 -17.17
C ASP A 106 -6.99 -2.35 -17.25
N ALA A 107 -6.77 -1.33 -16.40
CA ALA A 107 -7.50 -0.06 -16.49
C ALA A 107 -7.21 0.68 -17.80
N ASP A 108 -5.94 0.74 -18.22
CA ASP A 108 -5.53 1.37 -19.47
C ASP A 108 -6.18 0.69 -20.68
N LYS A 109 -6.22 -0.65 -20.71
CA LYS A 109 -6.92 -1.41 -21.77
C LYS A 109 -8.42 -1.11 -21.82
N ARG A 110 -9.08 -0.99 -20.66
CA ARG A 110 -10.51 -0.64 -20.60
C ARG A 110 -10.74 0.77 -21.13
N LEU A 111 -9.92 1.73 -20.72
CA LEU A 111 -10.01 3.11 -21.21
C LEU A 111 -9.78 3.17 -22.72
N GLN A 112 -8.75 2.48 -23.22
CA GLN A 112 -8.47 2.43 -24.66
C GLN A 112 -9.67 1.90 -25.45
N LYS A 113 -10.27 0.78 -24.99
CA LYS A 113 -11.46 0.22 -25.63
C LYS A 113 -12.63 1.21 -25.64
N SER A 114 -12.90 1.88 -24.52
CA SER A 114 -13.97 2.89 -24.46
C SER A 114 -13.72 4.05 -25.44
N VAL A 115 -12.46 4.53 -25.51
CA VAL A 115 -12.08 5.60 -26.42
C VAL A 115 -12.30 5.19 -27.88
N GLU A 116 -11.92 3.97 -28.25
CA GLU A 116 -12.14 3.42 -29.60
C GLU A 116 -13.63 3.26 -29.95
N GLU A 117 -14.49 2.99 -28.96
CA GLU A 117 -15.94 2.81 -29.15
C GLU A 117 -16.71 4.14 -29.20
N ASN A 118 -16.24 5.16 -28.46
CA ASN A 118 -16.97 6.41 -28.24
C ASN A 118 -16.42 7.61 -29.02
N LEU A 119 -15.12 7.69 -29.32
CA LEU A 119 -14.53 8.82 -30.04
C LEU A 119 -14.41 8.57 -31.54
N GLN A 120 -14.34 9.64 -32.34
CA GLN A 120 -14.06 9.50 -33.77
C GLN A 120 -12.57 9.17 -34.02
N PRO A 121 -12.25 8.46 -35.13
CA PRO A 121 -10.85 8.21 -35.49
C PRO A 121 -10.05 9.51 -35.62
N GLY A 122 -9.01 9.66 -34.81
CA GLY A 122 -8.14 10.85 -34.81
C GLY A 122 -8.51 11.93 -33.79
N GLU A 123 -9.64 11.77 -33.08
CA GLU A 123 -10.02 12.64 -31.97
C GLU A 123 -9.26 12.24 -30.70
N ALA A 124 -8.52 13.18 -30.10
CA ALA A 124 -7.73 12.89 -28.90
C ALA A 124 -8.55 13.10 -27.62
N ILE A 125 -8.21 12.34 -26.56
CA ILE A 125 -8.78 12.51 -25.22
C ILE A 125 -8.63 13.96 -24.71
N SER A 126 -7.52 14.61 -25.06
CA SER A 126 -7.23 16.00 -24.70
C SER A 126 -8.08 17.03 -25.45
N GLU A 127 -8.81 16.61 -26.48
CA GLU A 127 -9.64 17.45 -27.35
C GLU A 127 -11.13 17.33 -27.04
N LEU A 128 -11.50 16.53 -26.04
CA LEU A 128 -12.88 16.43 -25.57
C LEU A 128 -13.38 17.80 -25.11
N PRO A 129 -14.59 18.21 -25.53
CA PRO A 129 -15.17 19.48 -25.11
C PRO A 129 -15.40 19.51 -23.59
N GLU A 130 -15.15 20.66 -22.96
CA GLU A 130 -15.40 20.85 -21.52
C GLU A 130 -16.86 20.57 -21.13
N LEU A 131 -17.80 20.81 -22.05
CA LEU A 131 -19.23 20.54 -21.90
C LEU A 131 -19.71 19.68 -23.08
N PRO A 132 -19.63 18.34 -22.96
CA PRO A 132 -20.12 17.42 -23.97
C PRO A 132 -21.62 17.59 -24.21
N THR A 133 -22.04 17.66 -25.48
CA THR A 133 -23.45 17.78 -25.86
C THR A 133 -24.05 16.50 -26.44
N ASP A 134 -23.23 15.55 -26.84
CA ASP A 134 -23.67 14.23 -27.30
C ASP A 134 -23.31 13.13 -26.30
N SER A 135 -24.06 12.02 -26.40
CA SER A 135 -23.93 10.89 -25.48
C SER A 135 -22.59 10.19 -25.54
N LYS A 136 -21.87 10.25 -26.68
CA LYS A 136 -20.60 9.55 -26.83
C LYS A 136 -19.46 10.30 -26.13
N HIS A 137 -19.39 11.61 -26.31
CA HIS A 137 -18.44 12.45 -25.58
C HIS A 137 -18.73 12.44 -24.07
N LEU A 138 -20.00 12.39 -23.65
CA LEU A 138 -20.37 12.19 -22.24
C LEU A 138 -19.83 10.86 -21.70
N GLN A 139 -20.02 9.76 -22.43
CA GLN A 139 -19.54 8.44 -22.03
C GLN A 139 -18.01 8.39 -21.94
N ALA A 140 -17.31 8.87 -22.98
CA ALA A 140 -15.85 8.93 -22.99
C ALA A 140 -15.30 9.76 -21.82
N GLY A 141 -15.91 10.93 -21.55
CA GLY A 141 -15.55 11.77 -20.40
C GLY A 141 -15.73 11.06 -19.05
N ALA A 142 -16.82 10.31 -18.89
CA ALA A 142 -17.06 9.51 -17.69
C ALA A 142 -16.00 8.42 -17.52
N ASP A 143 -15.68 7.68 -18.59
CA ASP A 143 -14.70 6.59 -18.56
C ASP A 143 -13.27 7.09 -18.28
N ILE A 144 -12.91 8.29 -18.76
CA ILE A 144 -11.64 8.96 -18.42
C ILE A 144 -11.59 9.34 -16.94
N ALA A 145 -12.66 9.93 -16.40
CA ALA A 145 -12.72 10.32 -15.00
C ALA A 145 -12.65 9.09 -14.07
N CYS A 146 -13.38 8.04 -14.43
CA CYS A 146 -13.38 6.74 -13.79
C CYS A 146 -11.98 6.10 -13.80
N HIS A 147 -11.30 6.10 -14.95
CA HIS A 147 -9.91 5.65 -15.06
C HIS A 147 -8.99 6.41 -14.10
N ARG A 148 -9.02 7.75 -14.12
CA ARG A 148 -8.20 8.58 -13.21
C ARG A 148 -8.44 8.23 -11.75
N ALA A 149 -9.70 8.15 -11.33
CA ALA A 149 -10.06 7.75 -9.97
C ALA A 149 -9.46 6.38 -9.63
N GLN A 150 -9.55 5.40 -10.53
CA GLN A 150 -8.97 4.07 -10.32
C GLN A 150 -7.45 4.13 -10.14
N ILE A 151 -6.74 4.88 -11.00
CA ILE A 151 -5.29 5.03 -10.94
C ILE A 151 -4.84 5.66 -9.61
N ASP A 152 -5.55 6.69 -9.14
CA ASP A 152 -5.27 7.40 -7.89
C ASP A 152 -5.50 6.51 -6.66
N GLN A 153 -6.57 5.70 -6.65
CA GLN A 153 -6.82 4.75 -5.56
C GLN A 153 -5.71 3.70 -5.46
N HIS A 154 -5.22 3.19 -6.60
CA HIS A 154 -4.13 2.21 -6.60
C HIS A 154 -2.78 2.81 -6.20
N ASP A 155 -2.48 4.05 -6.59
CA ASP A 155 -1.26 4.73 -6.14
C ASP A 155 -1.30 5.02 -4.64
N THR A 156 -2.44 5.48 -4.15
CA THR A 156 -2.66 5.71 -2.72
C THR A 156 -2.43 4.43 -1.92
N PHE A 157 -2.98 3.31 -2.39
CA PHE A 157 -2.79 2.00 -1.76
C PHE A 157 -1.31 1.61 -1.68
N LYS A 158 -0.57 1.67 -2.80
CA LYS A 158 0.87 1.34 -2.83
C LYS A 158 1.67 2.21 -1.88
N LEU A 159 1.40 3.52 -1.85
CA LEU A 159 2.06 4.46 -0.95
C LEU A 159 1.78 4.15 0.53
N GLN A 160 0.52 3.82 0.86
CA GLN A 160 0.15 3.41 2.22
C GLN A 160 0.85 2.12 2.65
N VAL A 161 0.92 1.10 1.77
CA VAL A 161 1.68 -0.14 2.05
C VAL A 161 3.13 0.18 2.38
N ARG A 162 3.80 0.99 1.54
CA ARG A 162 5.19 1.42 1.77
C ARG A 162 5.34 2.13 3.11
N ALA A 163 4.49 3.13 3.38
CA ALA A 163 4.54 3.91 4.60
C ALA A 163 4.37 3.05 5.86
N ILE A 164 3.49 2.05 5.83
CA ILE A 164 3.27 1.12 6.95
C ILE A 164 4.48 0.21 7.16
N CYS A 165 5.04 -0.32 6.07
CA CYS A 165 6.26 -1.14 6.13
C CYS A 165 7.44 -0.34 6.72
N ASP A 166 7.66 0.89 6.25
CA ASP A 166 8.73 1.76 6.76
C ASP A 166 8.51 2.14 8.24
N LEU A 167 7.27 2.46 8.62
CA LEU A 167 6.93 2.76 10.02
C LEU A 167 7.12 1.55 10.95
N ALA A 168 6.78 0.35 10.49
CA ALA A 168 7.00 -0.88 11.24
C ALA A 168 8.49 -1.15 11.47
N LEU A 169 9.33 -0.90 10.47
CA LEU A 169 10.78 -1.00 10.60
C LEU A 169 11.34 0.07 11.54
N GLU A 170 10.94 1.33 11.38
CA GLU A 170 11.34 2.42 12.28
C GLU A 170 11.03 2.07 13.74
N LEU A 171 9.81 1.57 13.97
CA LEU A 171 9.34 1.14 15.28
C LEU A 171 10.25 0.07 15.89
N THR A 172 10.58 -0.99 15.16
CA THR A 172 11.41 -2.09 15.68
C THR A 172 12.88 -1.72 15.85
N PHE A 173 13.47 -1.02 14.89
CA PHE A 173 14.85 -0.55 15.01
C PHE A 173 15.03 0.40 16.20
N THR A 174 14.06 1.29 16.39
CA THR A 174 14.10 2.23 17.52
C THR A 174 13.95 1.49 18.85
N ALA A 175 13.01 0.55 18.96
CA ALA A 175 12.82 -0.23 20.18
C ALA A 175 14.07 -1.06 20.53
N ALA A 176 14.70 -1.68 19.55
CA ALA A 176 15.90 -2.47 19.76
C ALA A 176 17.11 -1.58 20.12
N ALA A 177 17.24 -0.38 19.53
CA ALA A 177 18.25 0.59 19.94
C ALA A 177 18.03 1.09 21.38
N GLU A 178 16.78 1.39 21.76
CA GLU A 178 16.39 1.78 23.14
C GLU A 178 16.66 0.66 24.16
N ALA A 179 16.64 -0.61 23.73
CA ALA A 179 17.00 -1.78 24.54
C ALA A 179 18.51 -2.03 24.64
N GLY A 180 19.35 -1.25 23.94
CA GLY A 180 20.81 -1.33 24.03
C GLY A 180 21.47 -2.30 23.05
N HIS A 181 20.73 -2.82 22.06
CA HIS A 181 21.29 -3.66 21.01
C HIS A 181 22.26 -2.86 20.13
N LYS A 182 23.43 -3.46 19.84
CA LYS A 182 24.44 -2.91 18.95
C LYS A 182 24.46 -3.73 17.66
N TYR A 183 24.54 -3.04 16.53
CA TYR A 183 24.34 -3.66 15.22
C TYR A 183 25.63 -3.80 14.42
N PRO A 184 25.69 -4.79 13.50
CA PRO A 184 26.78 -4.89 12.54
C PRO A 184 26.89 -3.60 11.73
N SER A 185 28.10 -3.03 11.69
CA SER A 185 28.44 -1.87 10.86
C SER A 185 28.64 -2.22 9.38
N ASP A 186 28.57 -3.50 9.04
CA ASP A 186 28.66 -3.97 7.66
C ASP A 186 27.40 -3.57 6.89
N LYS A 187 27.57 -2.74 5.86
CA LYS A 187 26.48 -2.29 5.00
C LYS A 187 25.84 -3.45 4.23
N GLY A 188 26.59 -4.52 3.94
CA GLY A 188 26.08 -5.69 3.21
C GLY A 188 25.06 -6.49 4.03
N TYR A 189 25.14 -6.45 5.36
CA TYR A 189 24.21 -7.17 6.25
C TYR A 189 22.77 -6.65 6.15
N TRP A 190 22.62 -5.36 5.84
CA TRP A 190 21.32 -4.66 5.74
C TRP A 190 20.83 -4.48 4.30
N GLN A 191 21.59 -4.95 3.31
CA GLN A 191 21.15 -4.93 1.93
C GLN A 191 20.04 -5.97 1.75
N VAL A 192 18.85 -5.46 1.46
CA VAL A 192 17.77 -6.30 0.96
C VAL A 192 18.10 -6.62 -0.49
N GLY A 193 18.23 -7.91 -0.82
CA GLY A 193 18.44 -8.41 -2.17
C GLY A 193 17.24 -8.20 -3.08
#